data_AF-A0A2D7RBY6-F1
#
_entry.id   AF-A0A2D7RBY6-F1
#
_cell.length_a   1.000
_cell.length_b   1.000
_cell.length_c   1.000
_cell.angle_alpha   90.00
_cell.angle_beta   90.00
_cell.angle_gamma   90.00
#
_symmetry.space_group_name_H-M   'P 1'
#
loop_
_entity.id
_entity.type
_entity.pdbx_description
1 polymer ?
#
loop_
_entity_poly.entity_id
_entity_poly.type
_entity_poly.pdbx_seq_one_letter_code
_entity_poly.pdbx_strand_id
1 'polypeptide(L)'
;MSFILDALKKAERDRLRDEKFEIEDVTSSVWELNNITTVTSKKLIFQISLILIICCLVVLILVFVTLKDGILDDEIVDTTAALLPDGFAPETMLRAGVHTENSSKIMLPSVPNILITGSIFLSDGSKSNRVFIDDRALRVGDLVDSNWMIESIAVDAVVLRFDVHTKRIAYPGL
;
A
#
# COMPACT_ATOMS: atom_id res chain seq x y z
N MET A 1 39.67 32.51 44.75
CA MET A 1 39.24 31.10 44.54
C MET A 1 37.78 31.15 44.09
N SER A 2 37.52 31.03 42.78
CA SER A 2 36.17 31.14 42.20
C SER A 2 35.86 29.99 41.24
N PHE A 3 36.37 28.79 41.52
CA PHE A 3 36.22 27.61 40.66
C PHE A 3 34.76 27.18 40.47
N ILE A 4 33.92 27.34 41.49
CA ILE A 4 32.50 26.96 41.44
C ILE A 4 31.72 27.90 40.52
N LEU A 5 31.99 29.21 40.60
CA LEU A 5 31.34 30.20 39.74
C LEU A 5 31.75 30.03 38.27
N ASP A 6 33.03 29.76 38.02
CA ASP A 6 33.53 29.50 36.67
C ASP A 6 32.98 28.18 36.10
N ALA A 7 32.87 27.14 36.94
CA ALA A 7 32.25 25.87 36.55
C ALA A 7 30.76 26.04 36.24
N LEU A 8 30.01 26.79 37.06
CA LEU A 8 28.60 27.12 36.80
C LEU A 8 28.43 27.95 35.53
N LYS A 9 29.26 28.99 35.36
CA LYS A 9 29.22 29.85 34.17
C LYS A 9 29.61 29.11 32.89
N LYS A 10 30.53 28.14 33.01
CA LYS A 10 30.90 27.24 31.91
C LYS A 10 29.77 26.27 31.60
N ALA A 11 29.16 25.66 32.61
CA ALA A 11 28.02 24.75 32.45
C ALA A 11 26.78 25.45 31.85
N GLU A 12 26.50 26.68 32.26
CA GLU A 12 25.42 27.50 31.68
C GLU A 12 25.68 27.81 30.20
N ARG A 13 26.92 28.19 29.87
CA ARG A 13 27.31 28.46 28.48
C ARG A 13 27.28 27.21 27.61
N ASP A 14 27.71 26.06 28.14
CA ASP A 14 27.61 24.79 27.43
C ASP A 14 26.14 24.38 27.22
N ARG A 15 25.26 24.56 28.23
CA ARG A 15 23.81 24.34 28.07
C ARG A 15 23.20 25.20 26.96
N LEU A 16 23.57 26.49 26.88
CA LEU A 16 23.10 27.40 25.83
C LEU A 16 23.64 27.04 24.44
N ARG A 17 24.79 26.36 24.38
CA ARG A 17 25.36 25.90 23.11
C ARG A 17 24.70 24.61 22.62
N ASP A 18 24.33 23.73 23.55
CA ASP A 18 23.66 22.46 23.26
C ASP A 18 22.15 22.62 23.00
N GLU A 19 21.49 23.68 23.49
CA GLU A 19 20.08 23.99 23.17
C GLU A 19 19.85 24.24 21.66
N LYS A 20 20.88 24.64 20.92
CA LYS A 20 20.82 24.77 19.45
C LYS A 20 20.84 23.42 18.73
N PHE A 21 21.17 22.32 19.43
CA PHE A 21 20.96 20.97 18.92
C PHE A 21 19.48 20.64 19.03
N GLU A 22 18.73 21.06 18.01
CA GLU A 22 17.29 20.85 17.94
C GLU A 22 17.01 19.34 17.98
N ILE A 23 16.23 18.88 18.95
CA ILE A 23 15.80 17.48 19.11
C ILE A 23 15.19 16.95 17.80
N GLU A 24 14.63 17.87 17.00
CA GLU A 24 14.12 17.62 15.66
C GLU A 24 15.18 17.04 14.71
N ASP A 25 16.45 17.44 14.81
CA ASP A 25 17.53 16.95 13.94
C ASP A 25 17.80 15.45 14.18
N VAL A 26 17.84 15.02 15.45
CA VAL A 26 17.99 13.59 15.82
C VAL A 26 16.82 12.76 15.30
N THR A 27 15.60 13.30 15.39
CA THR A 27 14.40 12.60 14.93
C THR A 27 14.21 12.67 13.41
N SER A 28 14.86 13.61 12.72
CA SER A 28 14.75 13.77 11.27
C SER A 28 15.75 12.86 10.55
N SER A 29 17.03 12.91 10.92
CA SER A 29 18.12 12.31 10.14
C SER A 29 18.27 10.80 10.35
N VAL A 30 18.08 10.30 11.58
CA VAL A 30 18.28 8.87 11.91
C VAL A 30 17.18 7.99 11.32
N TRP A 31 15.98 8.55 11.14
CA TRP A 31 14.79 7.78 10.74
C TRP A 31 14.45 7.87 9.25
N GLU A 32 15.07 8.78 8.49
CA GLU A 32 15.00 8.87 7.02
C GLU A 32 15.88 7.82 6.29
N LEU A 33 16.57 6.94 7.02
CA LEU A 33 17.34 5.87 6.40
C LEU A 33 16.49 4.63 6.10
N ASN A 34 15.37 4.45 6.82
CA ASN A 34 14.59 3.21 6.77
C ASN A 34 13.41 3.27 5.80
N ASN A 35 13.00 4.47 5.37
CA ASN A 35 12.12 4.69 4.23
C ASN A 35 12.90 4.58 2.91
N ILE A 36 13.61 3.45 2.73
CA ILE A 36 14.15 3.04 1.43
C ILE A 36 12.95 2.88 0.50
N THR A 37 12.52 4.00 -0.08
CA THR A 37 11.69 4.01 -1.26
C THR A 37 12.49 3.19 -2.25
N THR A 38 11.94 2.04 -2.63
CA THR A 38 12.42 1.32 -3.80
C THR A 38 12.12 2.24 -4.97
N VAL A 39 12.98 3.23 -5.20
CA VAL A 39 13.07 3.97 -6.44
C VAL A 39 13.56 2.97 -7.47
N THR A 40 12.66 2.07 -7.89
CA THR A 40 12.80 1.29 -9.10
C THR A 40 13.02 2.31 -10.19
N SER A 41 14.29 2.47 -10.56
CA SER A 41 14.69 3.44 -11.55
C SER A 41 13.85 3.20 -12.82
N LYS A 42 13.32 4.28 -13.41
CA LYS A 42 12.50 4.19 -14.64
C LYS A 42 13.19 3.33 -15.70
N LYS A 43 14.52 3.36 -15.74
CA LYS A 43 15.37 2.50 -16.58
C LYS A 43 15.14 1.01 -16.34
N LEU A 44 15.06 0.53 -15.10
CA LEU A 44 14.81 -0.89 -14.80
C LEU A 44 13.39 -1.32 -15.20
N ILE A 45 12.40 -0.45 -15.02
CA ILE A 45 11.00 -0.72 -15.43
C ILE A 45 10.92 -0.87 -16.96
N PHE A 46 11.56 0.03 -17.71
CA PHE A 46 11.64 -0.08 -19.18
C PHE A 46 12.37 -1.36 -19.62
N GLN A 47 13.45 -1.75 -18.94
CA GLN A 47 14.21 -2.97 -19.26
C GLN A 47 13.35 -4.22 -19.04
N ILE A 48 12.66 -4.34 -17.90
CA ILE A 48 11.78 -5.47 -17.60
C ILE A 48 10.61 -5.52 -18.59
N SER A 49 9.99 -4.37 -18.89
CA SER A 49 8.90 -4.29 -19.87
C SER A 49 9.34 -4.69 -21.28
N LEU A 50 10.54 -4.29 -21.71
CA LEU A 50 11.09 -4.66 -23.02
C LEU A 50 11.34 -6.17 -23.12
N ILE A 51 11.90 -6.77 -22.06
CA ILE A 51 12.16 -8.21 -21.99
C ILE A 51 10.84 -9.01 -22.04
N LEU A 52 9.80 -8.55 -21.32
CA LEU A 52 8.48 -9.18 -21.33
C LEU A 52 7.85 -9.17 -22.74
N ILE A 53 7.94 -8.03 -23.44
CA ILE A 53 7.42 -7.88 -24.80
C ILE A 53 8.13 -8.82 -25.78
N ILE A 54 9.46 -8.91 -25.71
CA ILE A 54 10.24 -9.82 -26.55
C ILE A 54 9.86 -11.28 -26.26
N CYS A 55 9.73 -11.64 -24.98
CA CYS A 55 9.31 -13.00 -24.58
C CYS A 55 7.92 -13.35 -25.13
N CYS A 56 6.96 -12.44 -25.02
CA CYS A 56 5.61 -12.62 -25.55
C CYS A 56 5.60 -12.80 -27.07
N LEU A 57 6.43 -12.03 -27.78
CA LEU A 57 6.57 -12.13 -29.23
C LEU A 57 7.13 -13.50 -29.66
N VAL A 58 8.14 -14.00 -28.95
CA VAL A 58 8.75 -15.33 -29.20
C VAL A 58 7.71 -16.44 -29.00
N VAL A 59 6.93 -16.38 -27.92
CA VAL A 59 5.87 -17.37 -27.65
C VAL A 59 4.80 -17.33 -28.76
N LEU A 60 4.39 -16.15 -29.21
CA LEU A 60 3.43 -16.02 -30.31
C LEU A 60 3.95 -16.60 -31.63
N ILE A 61 5.22 -16.35 -31.97
CA ILE A 61 5.85 -16.94 -33.16
C ILE A 61 5.87 -18.47 -33.05
N LEU A 62 6.20 -19.00 -31.88
CA LEU A 62 6.28 -20.43 -31.64
C LEU A 62 4.90 -21.11 -31.78
N VAL A 63 3.84 -20.50 -31.22
CA VAL A 63 2.45 -20.95 -31.41
C VAL A 63 2.05 -20.90 -32.89
N PHE A 64 2.39 -19.82 -33.59
CA PHE A 64 2.05 -19.68 -35.01
C PHE A 64 2.73 -20.74 -35.89
N VAL A 65 3.99 -21.09 -35.61
CA VAL A 65 4.71 -22.16 -36.32
C VAL A 65 4.04 -23.51 -36.03
N THR A 66 3.76 -23.84 -34.77
CA THR A 66 3.10 -25.11 -34.42
C THR A 66 1.70 -25.25 -35.03
N LEU A 67 0.96 -24.15 -35.17
CA LEU A 67 -0.37 -24.16 -35.79
C LEU A 67 -0.27 -24.32 -37.32
N LYS A 68 0.75 -23.73 -37.94
CA LYS A 68 0.97 -23.84 -39.40
C LYS A 68 1.42 -25.25 -39.80
N ASP A 69 2.26 -25.88 -38.98
CA ASP A 69 2.69 -27.26 -39.22
C ASP A 69 1.54 -28.25 -38.95
N GLY A 70 0.63 -27.95 -38.03
CA GLY A 70 -0.56 -28.77 -37.76
C GLY A 70 -1.69 -28.69 -38.80
N ILE A 71 -1.65 -27.75 -39.75
CA ILE A 71 -2.67 -27.59 -40.81
C ILE A 71 -2.29 -28.35 -42.10
N LEU A 72 -1.06 -28.84 -42.25
CA LEU A 72 -0.62 -29.59 -43.44
C LEU A 72 -0.77 -31.11 -43.34
N ASP A 73 -1.22 -31.64 -42.21
CA ASP A 73 -1.28 -33.10 -41.96
C ASP A 73 -2.70 -33.66 -41.73
N ASP A 74 -3.79 -32.91 -41.95
CA ASP A 74 -5.16 -33.42 -41.74
C ASP A 74 -5.88 -33.71 -43.07
N GLU A 75 -5.54 -34.85 -43.69
CA GLU A 75 -6.38 -35.51 -44.70
C GLU A 75 -6.90 -36.85 -44.14
N ILE A 76 -8.24 -36.93 -44.06
CA ILE A 76 -9.10 -38.13 -43.94
C ILE A 76 -9.25 -38.78 -42.54
N VAL A 77 -10.51 -38.84 -42.08
CA VAL A 77 -11.30 -40.05 -41.69
C VAL A 77 -12.42 -39.57 -40.75
N ASP A 78 -13.64 -39.36 -41.22
CA ASP A 78 -14.70 -40.31 -41.59
C ASP A 78 -15.82 -40.29 -40.55
N THR A 79 -17.01 -40.29 -41.11
CA THR A 79 -18.32 -40.18 -40.51
C THR A 79 -18.69 -41.49 -39.83
N THR A 80 -19.58 -41.41 -38.84
CA THR A 80 -20.48 -42.49 -38.33
C THR A 80 -20.25 -42.89 -36.86
N ALA A 81 -21.10 -42.37 -35.97
CA ALA A 81 -21.72 -43.11 -34.86
C ALA A 81 -22.88 -42.24 -34.32
N ALA A 82 -24.14 -42.53 -34.68
CA ALA A 82 -25.05 -43.43 -33.96
C ALA A 82 -25.39 -42.95 -32.52
N LEU A 83 -26.65 -42.53 -32.33
CA LEU A 83 -27.60 -42.95 -31.27
C LEU A 83 -28.63 -41.84 -30.91
N LEU A 84 -29.88 -42.04 -31.33
CA LEU A 84 -31.09 -41.52 -30.67
C LEU A 84 -31.43 -42.46 -29.47
N PRO A 85 -32.16 -42.07 -28.39
CA PRO A 85 -33.59 -41.72 -28.48
C PRO A 85 -34.14 -40.65 -27.50
N ASP A 86 -35.19 -40.00 -27.99
CA ASP A 86 -36.51 -39.69 -27.39
C ASP A 86 -36.65 -39.48 -25.86
N GLY A 87 -37.29 -38.37 -25.47
CA GLY A 87 -37.65 -38.13 -24.07
C GLY A 87 -38.17 -36.73 -23.71
N PHE A 88 -39.45 -36.49 -24.00
CA PHE A 88 -40.42 -35.68 -23.23
C PHE A 88 -40.20 -34.18 -22.90
N ALA A 89 -41.10 -33.40 -23.51
CA ALA A 89 -41.91 -32.31 -22.95
C ALA A 89 -41.33 -30.87 -22.76
N PRO A 90 -42.03 -29.84 -23.27
CA PRO A 90 -41.75 -28.42 -23.03
C PRO A 90 -42.55 -27.86 -21.84
N GLU A 91 -42.30 -26.59 -21.52
CA GLU A 91 -43.13 -25.61 -20.78
C GLU A 91 -42.60 -25.15 -19.42
N THR A 92 -41.89 -24.01 -19.50
CA THR A 92 -42.17 -22.75 -18.79
C THR A 92 -42.88 -22.84 -17.44
N MET A 93 -42.16 -22.57 -16.34
CA MET A 93 -42.62 -21.65 -15.28
C MET A 93 -41.56 -21.37 -14.19
N LEU A 94 -41.65 -20.13 -13.67
CA LEU A 94 -41.19 -19.61 -12.37
C LEU A 94 -39.81 -18.91 -12.24
N ARG A 95 -39.88 -17.59 -12.45
CA ARG A 95 -39.71 -16.55 -11.41
C ARG A 95 -38.43 -16.59 -10.57
N ALA A 96 -37.47 -15.74 -10.94
CA ALA A 96 -36.63 -14.97 -10.03
C ALA A 96 -36.39 -13.61 -10.71
N GLY A 97 -37.04 -12.53 -10.28
CA GLY A 97 -36.49 -11.74 -9.19
C GLY A 97 -35.59 -10.64 -9.76
N VAL A 98 -36.15 -9.73 -10.55
CA VAL A 98 -35.50 -8.47 -10.90
C VAL A 98 -35.54 -7.58 -9.66
N HIS A 99 -34.54 -7.71 -8.80
CA HIS A 99 -34.15 -6.63 -7.90
C HIS A 99 -33.19 -5.73 -8.69
N THR A 100 -33.74 -4.75 -9.40
CA THR A 100 -32.99 -3.54 -9.74
C THR A 100 -32.95 -2.68 -8.47
N GLU A 101 -32.07 -3.06 -7.56
CA GLU A 101 -31.58 -2.13 -6.55
C GLU A 101 -30.23 -1.63 -7.05
N ASN A 102 -30.31 -0.58 -7.87
CA ASN A 102 -29.24 0.39 -8.02
C ASN A 102 -29.09 1.14 -6.69
N SER A 103 -28.71 0.42 -5.63
CA SER A 103 -28.21 1.03 -4.42
C SER A 103 -26.74 1.27 -4.69
N SER A 104 -26.43 2.52 -5.02
CA SER A 104 -25.09 3.08 -4.83
C SER A 104 -24.75 2.89 -3.35
N LYS A 105 -24.26 1.69 -3.02
CA LYS A 105 -23.69 1.39 -1.72
C LYS A 105 -22.44 2.24 -1.70
N ILE A 106 -22.56 3.43 -1.11
CA ILE A 106 -21.42 4.20 -0.63
C ILE A 106 -20.66 3.19 0.22
N MET A 107 -19.61 2.62 -0.36
CA MET A 107 -18.75 1.67 0.33
C MET A 107 -18.08 2.50 1.40
N LEU A 108 -18.62 2.43 2.63
CA LEU A 108 -17.94 3.02 3.76
C LEU A 108 -16.52 2.44 3.74
N PRO A 109 -15.49 3.30 3.74
CA PRO A 109 -14.12 2.81 3.76
C PRO A 109 -13.98 1.93 5.00
N SER A 110 -13.65 0.66 4.78
CA SER A 110 -13.29 -0.20 5.91
C SER A 110 -12.09 0.44 6.60
N VAL A 111 -12.21 0.68 7.90
CA VAL A 111 -11.07 1.14 8.71
C VAL A 111 -9.96 0.10 8.56
N PRO A 112 -8.74 0.51 8.22
CA PRO A 112 -7.67 -0.43 7.97
C PRO A 112 -7.33 -1.10 9.31
N ASN A 113 -7.17 -2.43 9.27
CA ASN A 113 -6.72 -3.17 10.44
C ASN A 113 -5.21 -2.99 10.58
N ILE A 114 -4.80 -1.96 11.31
CA ILE A 114 -3.40 -1.57 11.49
C ILE A 114 -2.93 -1.91 12.90
N LEU A 115 -1.71 -2.45 13.00
CA LEU A 115 -1.04 -2.66 14.27
C LEU A 115 -0.11 -1.47 14.54
N ILE A 116 -0.46 -0.65 15.53
CA ILE A 116 0.42 0.43 15.97
C ILE A 116 1.46 -0.17 16.93
N THR A 117 2.71 -0.19 16.51
CA THR A 117 3.84 -0.70 17.30
C THR A 117 4.36 0.36 18.28
N GLY A 118 4.14 1.64 18.00
CA GLY A 118 4.50 2.75 18.88
C GLY A 118 4.26 4.13 18.27
N SER A 119 4.60 5.18 19.03
CA SER A 119 4.47 6.57 18.59
C SER A 119 5.52 7.47 19.26
N ILE A 120 5.92 8.52 18.55
CA ILE A 120 6.71 9.63 19.08
C ILE A 120 5.89 10.91 18.87
N PHE A 121 5.63 11.60 19.98
CA PHE A 121 4.96 12.90 19.98
C PHE A 121 5.86 13.92 20.68
N LEU A 122 6.20 15.00 19.98
CA LEU A 122 7.01 16.09 20.51
C LEU A 122 6.13 17.29 20.89
N SER A 123 5.38 17.81 19.93
CA SER A 123 4.45 18.92 20.09
C SER A 123 3.44 18.96 18.96
N ASP A 124 2.35 19.70 19.13
CA ASP A 124 1.33 19.84 18.09
C ASP A 124 1.89 20.46 16.82
N GLY A 125 1.69 19.79 15.69
CA GLY A 125 2.17 20.23 14.38
C GLY A 125 3.68 20.03 14.14
N SER A 126 4.42 19.41 15.07
CA SER A 126 5.83 19.10 14.82
C SER A 126 5.97 18.10 13.68
N LYS A 127 6.90 18.40 12.75
CA LYS A 127 7.29 17.50 11.65
C LYS A 127 7.98 16.23 12.13
N SER A 128 8.39 16.22 13.40
CA SER A 128 9.08 15.13 14.08
C SER A 128 8.11 14.13 14.73
N ASN A 129 6.81 14.44 14.77
CA ASN A 129 5.81 13.49 15.23
C ASN A 129 5.74 12.31 14.26
N ARG A 130 5.78 11.10 14.81
CA ARG A 130 5.82 9.86 14.04
C ARG A 130 4.95 8.81 14.69
N VAL A 131 4.32 8.00 13.86
CA VAL A 131 3.60 6.80 14.29
C VAL A 131 4.25 5.60 13.62
N PHE A 132 4.45 4.53 14.38
CA PHE A 132 5.04 3.29 13.87
C PHE A 132 3.90 2.30 13.64
N ILE A 133 3.64 2.01 12.37
CA ILE A 133 2.63 1.04 11.94
C ILE A 133 3.37 -0.10 11.27
N ASP A 134 3.18 -1.31 11.80
CA ASP A 134 3.99 -2.48 11.45
C ASP A 134 5.49 -2.13 11.62
N ASP A 135 6.26 -2.17 10.53
CA ASP A 135 7.69 -1.82 10.48
C ASP A 135 7.97 -0.45 9.84
N ARG A 136 6.93 0.38 9.63
CA ARG A 136 7.04 1.68 8.94
C ARG A 136 6.88 2.84 9.91
N ALA A 137 7.79 3.80 9.83
CA ALA A 137 7.67 5.08 10.51
C ALA A 137 6.94 6.07 9.59
N LEU A 138 5.72 6.45 9.95
CA LEU A 138 4.86 7.33 9.16
C LEU A 138 4.68 8.70 9.84
N ARG A 139 4.57 9.73 9.02
CA ARG A 139 4.36 11.13 9.40
C ARG A 139 2.96 11.58 9.00
N VAL A 140 2.57 12.77 9.47
CA VAL A 140 1.37 13.46 8.98
C VAL A 140 1.47 13.66 7.46
N GLY A 141 0.43 13.24 6.74
CA GLY A 141 0.38 13.25 5.27
C GLY A 141 0.72 11.91 4.62
N ASP A 142 1.39 11.00 5.33
CA ASP A 142 1.77 9.71 4.76
C ASP A 142 0.56 8.76 4.65
N LEU A 143 0.61 7.90 3.63
CA LEU A 143 -0.37 6.85 3.42
C LEU A 143 -0.09 5.68 4.36
N VAL A 144 -1.11 5.32 5.14
CA VAL A 144 -1.11 4.12 5.98
C VAL A 144 -1.48 2.89 5.15
N ASP A 145 -2.46 3.06 4.27
CA ASP A 145 -2.96 2.06 3.32
C ASP A 145 -3.37 2.78 2.03
N SER A 146 -3.95 2.07 1.07
CA SER A 146 -4.29 2.52 -0.30
C SER A 146 -5.06 3.83 -0.35
N ASN A 147 -5.85 4.15 0.68
CA ASN A 147 -6.68 5.35 0.69
C ASN A 147 -6.72 6.11 2.03
N TRP A 148 -6.05 5.58 3.06
CA TRP A 148 -6.04 6.19 4.39
C TRP A 148 -4.73 6.91 4.60
N MET A 149 -4.81 8.21 4.91
CA MET A 149 -3.65 9.04 5.21
C MET A 149 -3.65 9.48 6.67
N ILE A 150 -2.47 9.72 7.24
CA ILE A 150 -2.36 10.32 8.57
C ILE A 150 -2.72 11.80 8.46
N GLU A 151 -3.75 12.22 9.18
CA GLU A 151 -4.15 13.63 9.28
C GLU A 151 -3.47 14.33 10.44
N SER A 152 -3.42 13.69 11.61
CA SER A 152 -2.73 14.22 12.77
C SER A 152 -2.24 13.10 13.69
N ILE A 153 -1.17 13.42 14.42
CA ILE A 153 -0.56 12.54 15.42
C ILE A 153 -0.65 13.31 16.74
N ALA A 154 -1.49 12.81 17.65
CA ALA A 154 -1.64 13.34 19.00
C ALA A 154 -0.90 12.45 20.00
N VAL A 155 -0.87 12.89 21.26
CA VAL A 155 -0.22 12.17 22.37
C VAL A 155 -0.90 10.83 22.68
N ASP A 156 -2.20 10.74 22.50
CA ASP A 156 -3.02 9.60 22.92
C ASP A 156 -3.61 8.79 21.76
N ALA A 157 -3.56 9.34 20.54
CA ALA A 157 -4.13 8.72 19.36
C ALA A 157 -3.52 9.26 18.06
N VAL A 158 -3.68 8.46 17.00
CA VAL A 158 -3.49 8.89 15.62
C VAL A 158 -4.85 9.10 14.96
N VAL A 159 -4.96 10.16 14.15
CA VAL A 159 -6.15 10.45 13.35
C VAL A 159 -5.83 10.14 11.90
N LEU A 160 -6.57 9.20 11.34
CA LEU A 160 -6.53 8.84 9.93
C LEU A 160 -7.67 9.54 9.19
N ARG A 161 -7.42 9.90 7.94
CA ARG A 161 -8.41 10.47 7.03
C ARG A 161 -8.51 9.65 5.75
N PHE A 162 -9.74 9.42 5.32
CA PHE A 162 -10.10 8.91 4.00
C PHE A 162 -11.13 9.88 3.41
N ASP A 163 -10.72 10.69 2.43
CA ASP A 163 -11.59 11.71 1.83
C ASP A 163 -12.30 12.58 2.88
N VAL A 164 -13.62 12.45 3.07
CA VAL A 164 -14.42 13.18 4.08
C VAL A 164 -14.47 12.48 5.44
N HIS A 165 -14.07 11.21 5.51
CA HIS A 165 -14.14 10.39 6.73
C HIS A 165 -12.87 10.50 7.55
N THR A 166 -13.01 10.70 8.85
CA THR A 166 -11.89 10.66 9.79
C THR A 166 -12.10 9.53 10.80
N LYS A 167 -11.01 8.87 11.16
CA LYS A 167 -10.99 7.80 12.15
C LYS A 167 -9.85 8.01 13.12
N ARG A 168 -10.20 8.12 14.40
CA ARG A 168 -9.25 8.20 15.50
C ARG A 168 -8.97 6.81 16.04
N ILE A 169 -7.69 6.46 16.19
CA ILE A 169 -7.21 5.18 16.71
C ILE A 169 -6.28 5.48 17.88
N ALA A 170 -6.66 4.99 19.06
CA ALA A 170 -5.86 5.15 20.28
C ALA A 170 -4.63 4.24 20.25
N TYR A 171 -3.54 4.69 20.89
CA TYR A 171 -2.35 3.86 21.01
C TYR A 171 -2.57 2.70 21.99
N PRO A 172 -1.95 1.54 21.74
CA PRO A 172 -2.02 0.43 22.68
C PRO A 172 -1.30 0.79 23.99
N GLY A 173 -1.98 0.62 25.13
CA GLY A 173 -1.37 0.74 26.46
C GLY A 173 -1.44 2.12 27.13
N LEU A 174 -2.25 3.03 26.61
CA LEU A 174 -2.64 4.29 27.26
C LEU A 174 -3.97 4.17 28.02
#